data_AF-A0A7S2KNI4-F1
#
_entry.id   AF-A0A7S2KNI4-F1
#
_cell.length_a   1.000
_cell.length_b   1.000
_cell.length_c   1.000
_cell.angle_alpha   90.00
_cell.angle_beta   90.00
_cell.angle_gamma   90.00
#
_symmetry.space_group_name_H-M   'P 1'
#
loop_
_entity.id
_entity.type
_entity.pdbx_description
1 polymer ?
#
loop_
_entity_poly.entity_id
_entity_poly.type
_entity_poly.pdbx_seq_one_letter_code
_entity_poly.pdbx_strand_id
1 'polypeptide(L)'
;MGRKRNQGKARKAAKAMAREAAEEVRQRNNNDQMTNGRQESLAAQTQQLHVGNASRCRHGFDPLFEKDICFLYVKAFRGVYNYKNRQDGGAKILDCLVAAKNATKDRYADVWNDSAKMEIVISILLSMGTQRILEGNYDSARNFALFARYLEQCTAVGLKQTQALVNWPKIEQVSNPLEMHTLVKFFRRRIPCKCLDKKYKEVKDTAKLGFCYNTECTIPNGQVERGKTFYCSRCRSETYCSRDCQKADWINHKQYCDTYVAEIAKFEAKKQQQQPQS
;
A
#
# COMPACT_ATOMS: atom_id res chain seq x y z
N MET A 1 14.22 -61.51 68.49
CA MET A 1 13.82 -60.09 68.64
C MET A 1 14.46 -59.21 67.55
N GLY A 2 13.92 -59.13 66.33
CA GLY A 2 14.62 -58.46 65.21
C GLY A 2 13.81 -57.68 64.18
N ARG A 3 12.47 -57.77 64.16
CA ARG A 3 11.65 -57.16 63.08
C ARG A 3 11.19 -55.71 63.35
N LYS A 4 10.96 -55.31 64.61
CA LYS A 4 10.44 -53.96 64.93
C LYS A 4 11.47 -52.82 64.79
N ARG A 5 12.77 -53.11 64.89
CA ARG A 5 13.84 -52.09 64.83
C ARG A 5 14.16 -51.65 63.39
N ASN A 6 13.92 -52.51 62.39
CA ASN A 6 14.20 -52.21 60.98
C ASN A 6 13.07 -51.39 60.32
N GLN A 7 11.82 -51.56 60.76
CA GLN A 7 10.67 -50.81 60.25
C GLN A 7 10.71 -49.32 60.65
N GLY A 8 11.21 -49.01 61.85
CA GLY A 8 11.40 -47.63 62.32
C GLY A 8 12.53 -46.88 61.59
N LYS A 9 13.62 -47.58 61.23
CA LYS A 9 14.73 -47.00 60.44
C LYS A 9 14.29 -46.69 59.00
N ALA A 10 13.57 -47.60 58.35
CA ALA A 10 13.04 -47.39 57.00
C ALA A 10 12.05 -46.21 56.94
N ARG A 11 11.16 -46.08 57.93
CA ARG A 11 10.20 -44.95 57.99
C ARG A 11 10.88 -43.60 58.24
N LYS A 12 11.98 -43.58 59.01
CA LYS A 12 12.77 -42.36 59.24
C LYS A 12 13.56 -41.93 58.00
N ALA A 13 14.12 -42.90 57.25
CA ALA A 13 14.78 -42.63 55.97
C ALA A 13 13.79 -42.10 54.91
N ALA A 14 12.62 -42.73 54.76
CA ALA A 14 11.60 -42.26 53.82
C ALA A 14 11.10 -40.84 54.13
N LYS A 15 10.98 -40.48 55.41
CA LYS A 15 10.58 -39.12 55.82
C LYS A 15 11.68 -38.08 55.60
N ALA A 16 12.95 -38.48 55.65
CA ALA A 16 14.08 -37.61 55.32
C ALA A 16 14.13 -37.35 53.81
N MET A 17 14.02 -38.40 52.99
CA MET A 17 14.01 -38.28 51.53
C MET A 17 12.81 -37.45 51.02
N ALA A 18 11.64 -37.60 51.65
CA ALA A 18 10.47 -36.78 51.30
C ALA A 18 10.64 -35.29 51.67
N ARG A 19 11.43 -34.97 52.71
CA ARG A 19 11.75 -33.59 53.08
C ARG A 19 12.78 -33.00 52.13
N GLU A 20 13.81 -33.74 51.76
CA GLU A 20 14.81 -33.30 50.77
C GLU A 20 14.17 -33.06 49.40
N ALA A 21 13.30 -33.96 48.93
CA ALA A 21 12.56 -33.77 47.69
C ALA A 21 11.65 -32.52 47.73
N ALA A 22 11.02 -32.23 48.87
CA ALA A 22 10.20 -31.04 49.03
C ALA A 22 11.05 -29.75 49.06
N GLU A 23 12.23 -29.80 49.66
CA GLU A 23 13.20 -28.69 49.68
C GLU A 23 13.73 -28.39 48.26
N GLU A 24 14.05 -29.43 47.49
CA GLU A 24 14.49 -29.30 46.08
C GLU A 24 13.40 -28.70 45.18
N VAL A 25 12.15 -29.14 45.33
CA VAL A 25 11.02 -28.55 44.59
C VAL A 25 10.83 -27.09 44.96
N ARG A 26 10.98 -26.73 46.25
CA ARG A 26 10.89 -25.33 46.70
C ARG A 26 12.04 -24.48 46.15
N GLN A 27 13.25 -25.00 46.09
CA GLN A 27 14.40 -24.31 45.52
C GLN A 27 14.26 -24.11 44.00
N ARG A 28 13.74 -25.11 43.27
CA ARG A 28 13.43 -24.97 41.84
C ARG A 28 12.37 -23.90 41.59
N ASN A 29 11.26 -23.92 42.32
CA ASN A 29 10.21 -22.92 42.18
C ASN A 29 10.70 -21.48 42.48
N ASN A 30 11.59 -21.32 43.46
CA ASN A 30 12.19 -20.01 43.77
C ASN A 30 13.15 -19.53 42.66
N ASN A 31 13.92 -20.43 42.05
CA ASN A 31 14.78 -20.11 40.91
C ASN A 31 13.96 -19.77 39.65
N ASP A 32 12.84 -20.46 39.42
CA ASP A 32 11.93 -20.19 38.31
C ASP A 32 11.23 -18.82 38.48
N GLN A 33 10.85 -18.43 39.70
CA GLN A 33 10.34 -17.08 39.99
C GLN A 33 11.39 -15.98 39.77
N MET A 34 12.63 -16.20 40.20
CA MET A 34 13.74 -15.25 40.00
C MET A 34 14.10 -15.09 38.51
N THR A 35 14.07 -16.18 37.73
CA THR A 35 14.36 -16.14 36.29
C THR A 35 13.22 -15.52 35.49
N ASN A 36 11.96 -15.81 35.81
CA ASN A 36 10.80 -15.15 35.20
C ASN A 36 10.77 -13.65 35.52
N GLY A 37 11.01 -13.24 36.77
CA GLY A 37 11.07 -11.81 37.13
C GLY A 37 12.21 -11.07 36.42
N ARG A 38 13.35 -11.74 36.16
CA ARG A 38 14.45 -11.18 35.38
C ARG A 38 14.13 -11.12 33.88
N GLN A 39 13.42 -12.10 33.32
CA GLN A 39 12.94 -12.08 31.94
C GLN A 39 11.84 -11.04 31.72
N GLU A 40 10.91 -10.86 32.65
CA GLU A 40 9.88 -9.81 32.61
C GLU A 40 10.49 -8.41 32.75
N SER A 41 11.51 -8.26 33.61
CA SER A 41 12.27 -7.01 33.75
C SER A 41 13.12 -6.70 32.50
N LEU A 42 13.76 -7.71 31.88
CA LEU A 42 14.43 -7.55 30.59
C LEU A 42 13.44 -7.29 29.45
N ALA A 43 12.25 -7.91 29.45
CA ALA A 43 11.21 -7.65 28.46
C ALA A 43 10.63 -6.23 28.62
N ALA A 44 10.45 -5.75 29.85
CA ALA A 44 10.05 -4.39 30.15
C ALA A 44 11.15 -3.36 29.79
N GLN A 45 12.42 -3.66 30.05
CA GLN A 45 13.55 -2.83 29.57
C GLN A 45 13.67 -2.87 28.05
N THR A 46 13.40 -4.01 27.40
CA THR A 46 13.38 -4.12 25.94
C THR A 46 12.21 -3.33 25.35
N GLN A 47 11.03 -3.33 25.99
CA GLN A 47 9.89 -2.50 25.58
C GLN A 47 10.13 -1.00 25.87
N GLN A 48 10.82 -0.63 26.96
CA GLN A 48 11.14 0.77 27.27
C GLN A 48 12.27 1.34 26.40
N LEU A 49 13.23 0.51 25.96
CA LEU A 49 14.24 0.89 24.97
C LEU A 49 13.65 1.12 23.56
N HIS A 50 12.39 0.69 23.30
CA HIS A 50 11.63 1.02 22.10
C HIS A 50 10.82 2.32 22.20
N VAL A 51 10.71 2.92 23.39
CA VAL A 51 9.95 4.18 23.60
C VAL A 51 10.88 5.40 23.72
N GLY A 52 12.20 5.18 23.80
CA GLY A 52 13.19 6.23 24.04
C GLY A 52 14.19 6.52 22.91
N ASN A 53 13.87 6.21 21.64
CA ASN A 53 14.76 6.53 20.52
C ASN A 53 14.03 7.34 19.44
N ALA A 54 14.33 8.64 19.38
CA ALA A 54 13.97 9.50 18.26
C ALA A 54 14.79 9.12 17.01
N SER A 55 14.46 7.98 16.38
CA SER A 55 14.88 7.56 15.04
C SER A 55 14.27 6.19 14.75
N ARG A 56 13.31 6.08 13.82
CA ARG A 56 13.61 5.51 12.49
C ARG A 56 12.49 5.81 11.50
N CYS A 57 12.75 6.67 10.53
CA CYS A 57 12.02 6.66 9.27
C CYS A 57 12.89 6.00 8.19
N ARG A 58 12.35 5.00 7.50
CA ARG A 58 12.64 4.67 6.08
C ARG A 58 11.29 4.53 5.36
N HIS A 59 10.41 5.47 5.72
CA HIS A 59 9.02 5.70 5.32
C HIS A 59 8.12 4.46 5.17
N GLY A 60 8.13 3.58 6.19
CA GLY A 60 7.19 2.47 6.34
C GLY A 60 7.56 1.19 5.59
N PHE A 61 8.76 1.14 5.02
CA PHE A 61 9.30 -0.02 4.33
C PHE A 61 10.78 -0.21 4.72
N ASP A 62 11.17 -1.42 5.12
CA ASP A 62 12.58 -1.71 5.38
C ASP A 62 13.29 -1.94 4.04
N PRO A 63 14.44 -1.28 3.74
CA PRO A 63 15.01 -1.36 2.40
C PRO A 63 15.38 -2.79 2.05
N LEU A 64 14.73 -3.33 1.02
CA LEU A 64 15.26 -4.50 0.32
C LEU A 64 16.60 -4.11 -0.32
N PHE A 65 17.51 -5.08 -0.38
CA PHE A 65 18.83 -4.90 -0.99
C PHE A 65 18.69 -4.35 -2.42
N GLU A 66 19.58 -3.46 -2.86
CA GLU A 66 19.54 -2.81 -4.20
C GLU A 66 19.53 -3.80 -5.38
N LYS A 67 19.80 -5.08 -5.13
CA LYS A 67 19.76 -6.20 -6.08
C LYS A 67 18.43 -6.94 -6.12
N ASP A 68 17.46 -6.56 -5.29
CA ASP A 68 16.13 -7.16 -5.26
C ASP A 68 15.38 -6.94 -6.59
N ILE A 69 14.71 -7.98 -7.08
CA ILE A 69 14.02 -7.96 -8.37
C ILE A 69 12.92 -6.89 -8.43
N CYS A 70 12.26 -6.59 -7.31
CA CYS A 70 11.23 -5.55 -7.21
C CYS A 70 11.87 -4.15 -7.33
N PHE A 71 13.05 -3.95 -6.74
CA PHE A 71 13.78 -2.69 -6.88
C PHE A 71 14.27 -2.48 -8.32
N LEU A 72 14.84 -3.52 -8.93
CA LEU A 72 15.27 -3.50 -10.33
C LEU A 72 14.09 -3.24 -11.28
N TYR A 73 12.92 -3.83 -11.00
CA TYR A 73 11.68 -3.55 -11.71
C TYR A 73 11.31 -2.06 -11.64
N VAL A 74 11.28 -1.46 -10.43
CA VAL A 74 10.96 -0.03 -10.26
C VAL A 74 11.90 0.84 -11.07
N LYS A 75 13.20 0.54 -11.06
CA LYS A 75 14.21 1.28 -11.83
C LYS A 75 13.96 1.17 -13.34
N ALA A 76 13.68 -0.02 -13.85
CA ALA A 76 13.41 -0.26 -15.26
C ALA A 76 12.12 0.43 -15.72
N PHE A 77 11.02 0.23 -14.98
CA PHE A 77 9.71 0.81 -15.28
C PHE A 77 9.78 2.35 -15.36
N ARG A 78 10.37 2.98 -14.34
CA ARG A 78 10.56 4.44 -14.30
C ARG A 78 11.50 4.93 -15.40
N GLY A 79 12.53 4.15 -15.73
CA GLY A 79 13.46 4.48 -16.82
C GLY A 79 12.75 4.62 -18.16
N VAL A 80 11.94 3.61 -18.53
CA VAL A 80 11.17 3.61 -19.78
C VAL A 80 10.13 4.72 -19.80
N TYR A 81 9.40 4.91 -18.69
CA TYR A 81 8.42 6.00 -18.58
C TYR A 81 9.07 7.36 -18.84
N ASN A 82 10.19 7.65 -18.16
CA ASN A 82 10.88 8.94 -18.29
C ASN A 82 11.48 9.13 -19.68
N TYR A 83 11.98 8.07 -20.30
CA TYR A 83 12.49 8.11 -21.66
C TYR A 83 11.39 8.48 -22.65
N LYS A 84 10.24 7.80 -22.57
CA LYS A 84 9.09 8.06 -23.46
C LYS A 84 8.53 9.46 -23.27
N ASN A 85 8.39 9.90 -22.02
CA ASN A 85 7.92 11.25 -21.70
C ASN A 85 8.84 12.35 -22.27
N ARG A 86 10.16 12.11 -22.33
CA ARG A 86 11.14 13.06 -22.89
C ARG A 86 11.19 13.05 -24.42
N GLN A 87 11.09 11.89 -25.05
CA GLN A 87 11.21 11.78 -26.52
C GLN A 87 10.05 12.47 -27.26
N ASP A 88 8.84 12.35 -26.74
CA ASP A 88 7.64 12.81 -27.47
C ASP A 88 7.22 14.24 -27.08
N GLY A 89 8.11 15.03 -26.45
CA GLY A 89 7.79 16.40 -26.04
C GLY A 89 6.66 16.49 -25.00
N GLY A 90 6.48 15.45 -24.18
CA GLY A 90 5.33 15.31 -23.28
C GLY A 90 4.24 14.38 -23.80
N ALA A 91 4.60 13.15 -24.17
CA ALA A 91 3.63 12.09 -24.48
C ALA A 91 2.53 12.01 -23.41
N LYS A 92 1.32 11.61 -23.82
CA LYS A 92 0.22 11.41 -22.88
C LYS A 92 0.68 10.44 -21.79
N ILE A 93 0.29 10.72 -20.55
CA ILE A 93 0.63 9.90 -19.37
C ILE A 93 0.30 8.43 -19.62
N LEU A 94 -0.85 8.17 -20.26
CA LEU A 94 -1.30 6.84 -20.67
C LEU A 94 -0.25 6.11 -21.52
N ASP A 95 0.23 6.76 -22.59
CA ASP A 95 1.18 6.15 -23.54
C ASP A 95 2.51 5.80 -22.85
N CYS A 96 2.96 6.67 -21.94
CA CYS A 96 4.18 6.44 -21.16
C CYS A 96 4.02 5.25 -20.20
N LEU A 97 2.86 5.13 -19.53
CA LEU A 97 2.57 4.00 -18.63
C LEU A 97 2.42 2.68 -19.38
N VAL A 98 1.79 2.71 -20.56
CA VAL A 98 1.64 1.54 -21.43
C VAL A 98 3.00 1.08 -21.95
N ALA A 99 3.84 2.02 -22.40
CA ALA A 99 5.21 1.71 -22.84
C ALA A 99 6.04 1.09 -21.70
N ALA A 100 6.00 1.67 -20.50
CA ALA A 100 6.70 1.14 -19.33
C ALA A 100 6.20 -0.26 -18.93
N LYS A 101 4.89 -0.49 -19.00
CA LYS A 101 4.31 -1.83 -18.78
C LYS A 101 4.81 -2.83 -19.81
N ASN A 102 4.69 -2.52 -21.10
CA ASN A 102 5.07 -3.44 -22.17
C ASN A 102 6.57 -3.78 -22.11
N ALA A 103 7.43 -2.79 -21.88
CA ALA A 103 8.88 -3.00 -21.78
C ALA A 103 9.32 -3.81 -20.55
N THR A 104 8.49 -3.90 -19.50
CA THR A 104 8.81 -4.64 -18.28
C THR A 104 8.05 -5.95 -18.14
N LYS A 105 7.00 -6.17 -18.94
CA LYS A 105 6.08 -7.31 -18.82
C LYS A 105 6.79 -8.65 -18.85
N ASP A 106 7.61 -8.88 -19.88
CA ASP A 106 8.23 -10.19 -20.10
C ASP A 106 9.48 -10.36 -19.21
N ARG A 107 10.34 -9.33 -19.17
CA ARG A 107 11.58 -9.35 -18.37
C ARG A 107 11.33 -9.50 -16.87
N TYR A 108 10.21 -8.98 -16.37
CA TYR A 108 9.85 -9.03 -14.95
C TYR A 108 8.52 -9.76 -14.75
N ALA A 109 8.28 -10.83 -15.52
CA ALA A 109 7.07 -11.64 -15.42
C ALA A 109 6.82 -12.15 -13.98
N ASP A 110 7.89 -12.53 -13.26
CA ASP A 110 7.82 -12.98 -11.86
C ASP A 110 7.29 -11.93 -10.88
N VAL A 111 7.39 -10.65 -11.25
CA VAL A 111 6.83 -9.52 -10.49
C VAL A 111 5.42 -9.23 -10.99
N TRP A 112 5.20 -9.19 -12.30
CA TRP A 112 3.90 -8.92 -12.90
C TRP A 112 2.83 -9.96 -12.59
N ASN A 113 3.22 -11.21 -12.37
CA ASN A 113 2.32 -12.34 -12.10
C ASN A 113 2.21 -12.68 -10.62
N ASP A 114 2.87 -11.94 -9.73
CA ASP A 114 2.88 -12.19 -8.29
C ASP A 114 2.37 -10.96 -7.54
N SER A 115 1.18 -11.08 -6.95
CA SER A 115 0.57 -9.96 -6.24
C SER A 115 1.39 -9.52 -5.03
N ALA A 116 2.09 -10.43 -4.33
CA ALA A 116 2.88 -10.08 -3.18
C ALA A 116 4.12 -9.27 -3.58
N LYS A 117 4.81 -9.68 -4.67
CA LYS A 117 5.91 -8.87 -5.23
C LYS A 117 5.44 -7.52 -5.73
N MET A 118 4.24 -7.44 -6.31
CA MET A 118 3.67 -6.17 -6.75
C MET A 118 3.34 -5.24 -5.56
N GLU A 119 2.86 -5.77 -4.43
CA GLU A 119 2.68 -4.97 -3.20
C GLU A 119 4.02 -4.46 -2.64
N ILE A 120 5.10 -5.24 -2.76
CA ILE A 120 6.45 -4.81 -2.42
C ILE A 120 6.89 -3.65 -3.33
N VAL A 121 6.71 -3.78 -4.64
CA VAL A 121 6.97 -2.70 -5.62
C VAL A 121 6.20 -1.42 -5.27
N ILE A 122 4.91 -1.55 -4.96
CA ILE A 122 4.06 -0.40 -4.55
C ILE A 122 4.62 0.24 -3.27
N SER A 123 5.03 -0.56 -2.30
CA SER A 123 5.65 -0.08 -1.05
C SER A 123 6.95 0.69 -1.28
N ILE A 124 7.80 0.22 -2.20
CA ILE A 124 9.03 0.93 -2.62
C ILE A 124 8.66 2.29 -3.22
N LEU A 125 7.70 2.33 -4.16
CA LEU A 125 7.25 3.57 -4.79
C LEU A 125 6.69 4.56 -3.78
N LEU A 126 5.91 4.08 -2.81
CA LEU A 126 5.33 4.89 -1.74
C LEU A 126 6.40 5.49 -0.83
N SER A 127 7.39 4.69 -0.42
CA SER A 127 8.52 5.14 0.40
C SER A 127 9.34 6.22 -0.34
N MET A 128 9.69 5.98 -1.61
CA MET A 128 10.41 6.96 -2.43
C MET A 128 9.61 8.25 -2.65
N GLY A 129 8.31 8.15 -2.96
CA GLY A 129 7.47 9.33 -3.15
C GLY A 129 7.26 10.15 -1.87
N THR A 130 7.23 9.48 -0.72
CA THR A 130 7.16 10.17 0.58
C THR A 130 8.43 10.95 0.87
N GLN A 131 9.60 10.35 0.61
CA GLN A 131 10.87 11.05 0.70
C GLN A 131 10.86 12.32 -0.18
N ARG A 132 10.36 12.23 -1.42
CA ARG A 132 10.25 13.37 -2.33
C ARG A 132 9.33 14.48 -1.81
N ILE A 133 8.21 14.15 -1.16
CA ILE A 133 7.34 15.15 -0.51
C ILE A 133 8.09 15.88 0.61
N LEU A 134 8.84 15.14 1.44
CA LEU A 134 9.57 15.72 2.56
C LEU A 134 10.72 16.62 2.10
N GLU A 135 11.35 16.29 0.97
CA GLU A 135 12.35 17.12 0.28
C GLU A 135 11.75 18.33 -0.48
N GLY A 136 10.42 18.44 -0.56
CA GLY A 136 9.73 19.48 -1.33
C GLY A 136 9.71 19.24 -2.85
N ASN A 137 10.16 18.08 -3.33
CA ASN A 137 10.12 17.70 -4.74
C ASN A 137 8.79 17.03 -5.11
N TYR A 138 7.73 17.84 -5.22
CA TYR A 138 6.38 17.35 -5.50
C TYR A 138 6.23 16.74 -6.90
N ASP A 139 6.99 17.19 -7.90
CA ASP A 139 6.91 16.64 -9.27
C ASP A 139 7.39 15.18 -9.30
N SER A 140 8.51 14.90 -8.64
CA SER A 140 8.98 13.53 -8.49
C SER A 140 8.01 12.69 -7.66
N ALA A 141 7.44 13.24 -6.59
CA ALA A 141 6.43 12.55 -5.78
C ALA A 141 5.17 12.19 -6.58
N ARG A 142 4.71 13.06 -7.48
CA ARG A 142 3.56 12.77 -8.36
C ARG A 142 3.82 11.59 -9.28
N ASN A 143 5.02 11.48 -9.86
CA ASN A 143 5.39 10.32 -10.67
C ASN A 143 5.36 9.02 -9.85
N PHE A 144 5.88 9.03 -8.61
CA PHE A 144 5.80 7.86 -7.74
C PHE A 144 4.36 7.50 -7.36
N ALA A 145 3.50 8.49 -7.08
CA ALA A 145 2.09 8.26 -6.81
C ALA A 145 1.34 7.69 -8.02
N LEU A 146 1.63 8.23 -9.20
CA LEU A 146 1.10 7.78 -10.48
C LEU A 146 1.44 6.32 -10.73
N PHE A 147 2.72 5.94 -10.59
CA PHE A 147 3.15 4.56 -10.78
C PHE A 147 2.50 3.62 -9.76
N ALA A 148 2.52 3.99 -8.47
CA ALA A 148 1.91 3.17 -7.42
C ALA A 148 0.41 2.94 -7.71
N ARG A 149 -0.32 4.01 -8.04
CA ARG A 149 -1.75 3.93 -8.37
C ARG A 149 -2.01 3.08 -9.62
N TYR A 150 -1.21 3.24 -10.68
CA TYR A 150 -1.35 2.45 -11.90
C TYR A 150 -1.13 0.95 -11.64
N LEU A 151 -0.11 0.60 -10.85
CA LEU A 151 0.17 -0.79 -10.50
C LEU A 151 -0.88 -1.38 -9.55
N GLU A 152 -1.41 -0.60 -8.58
CA GLU A 152 -2.58 -0.99 -7.77
C GLU A 152 -3.75 -1.38 -8.70
N GLN A 153 -4.05 -0.55 -9.72
CA GLN A 153 -5.15 -0.79 -10.65
C GLN A 153 -4.89 -2.00 -11.56
N CYS A 154 -3.66 -2.18 -12.07
CA CYS A 154 -3.30 -3.35 -12.86
C CYS A 154 -3.41 -4.64 -12.05
N THR A 155 -2.96 -4.62 -10.79
CA THR A 155 -3.06 -5.75 -9.86
C THR A 155 -4.52 -6.11 -9.59
N ALA A 156 -5.36 -5.11 -9.34
CA ALA A 156 -6.78 -5.29 -9.07
C ALA A 156 -7.54 -5.88 -10.27
N VAL A 157 -7.20 -5.50 -11.51
CA VAL A 157 -7.79 -6.08 -12.73
C VAL A 157 -7.22 -7.47 -13.02
N GLY A 158 -5.89 -7.57 -13.15
CA GLY A 158 -5.25 -8.73 -13.75
C GLY A 158 -4.99 -9.88 -12.79
N LEU A 159 -4.65 -9.59 -11.53
CA LEU A 159 -4.24 -10.61 -10.57
C LEU A 159 -5.35 -10.94 -9.57
N LYS A 160 -5.93 -9.90 -8.95
CA LYS A 160 -6.95 -10.07 -7.90
C LYS A 160 -8.36 -10.17 -8.46
N GLN A 161 -8.57 -9.78 -9.72
CA GLN A 161 -9.88 -9.74 -10.41
C GLN A 161 -10.98 -9.09 -9.54
N THR A 162 -10.64 -8.02 -8.82
CA THR A 162 -11.59 -7.29 -7.96
C THR A 162 -12.31 -6.16 -8.71
N GLN A 163 -11.85 -5.83 -9.91
CA GLN A 163 -12.45 -4.81 -10.77
C GLN A 163 -12.31 -5.21 -12.25
N ALA A 164 -13.29 -4.79 -13.06
CA ALA A 164 -13.32 -5.10 -14.50
C ALA A 164 -12.22 -4.37 -15.29
N LEU A 165 -12.01 -3.08 -14.96
CA LEU A 165 -11.19 -2.16 -15.74
C LEU A 165 -10.32 -1.30 -14.84
N VAL A 166 -9.26 -0.75 -15.43
CA VAL A 166 -8.41 0.27 -14.80
C VAL A 166 -9.20 1.58 -14.66
N ASN A 167 -9.23 2.15 -13.47
CA ASN A 167 -9.86 3.45 -13.22
C ASN A 167 -8.88 4.59 -13.53
N TRP A 168 -8.87 5.03 -14.78
CA TRP A 168 -8.00 6.12 -15.26
C TRP A 168 -8.21 7.46 -14.55
N PRO A 169 -9.45 7.92 -14.26
CA PRO A 169 -9.64 9.16 -13.50
C PRO A 169 -8.95 9.16 -12.13
N LYS A 170 -8.93 8.01 -11.44
CA LYS A 170 -8.20 7.88 -10.17
C LYS A 170 -6.68 7.93 -10.32
N ILE A 171 -6.16 7.51 -11.47
CA ILE A 171 -4.73 7.59 -11.84
C ILE A 171 -4.38 9.04 -12.15
N GLU A 172 -5.13 9.71 -13.01
CA GLU A 172 -4.84 11.09 -13.42
C GLU A 172 -5.02 12.10 -12.29
N GLN A 173 -5.94 11.83 -11.37
CA GLN A 173 -6.16 12.67 -10.19
C GLN A 173 -4.91 12.80 -9.30
N VAL A 174 -4.09 11.75 -9.16
CA VAL A 174 -2.86 11.84 -8.33
C VAL A 174 -1.70 12.53 -9.05
N SER A 175 -1.76 12.64 -10.38
CA SER A 175 -0.78 13.39 -11.17
C SER A 175 -1.10 14.88 -11.30
N ASN A 176 -2.22 15.36 -10.75
CA ASN A 176 -2.61 16.76 -10.86
C ASN A 176 -1.53 17.70 -10.25
N PRO A 177 -0.89 18.58 -11.06
CA PRO A 177 0.14 19.47 -10.57
C PRO A 177 -0.38 20.51 -9.58
N LEU A 178 -1.67 20.87 -9.63
CA LEU A 178 -2.21 21.98 -8.86
C LEU A 178 -2.85 21.59 -7.53
N GLU A 179 -2.90 20.30 -7.20
CA GLU A 179 -3.62 19.83 -6.00
C GLU A 179 -2.71 18.98 -5.10
N MET A 180 -2.04 19.67 -4.15
CA MET A 180 -1.09 19.03 -3.23
C MET A 180 -1.80 18.17 -2.19
N HIS A 181 -3.02 18.54 -1.84
CA HIS A 181 -3.76 17.86 -0.79
C HIS A 181 -4.06 16.39 -1.12
N THR A 182 -4.53 16.04 -2.32
CA THR A 182 -4.75 14.64 -2.70
C THR A 182 -3.44 13.88 -2.80
N LEU A 183 -2.37 14.52 -3.28
CA LEU A 183 -1.04 13.88 -3.33
C LEU A 183 -0.54 13.53 -1.92
N VAL A 184 -0.48 14.49 -1.01
CA VAL A 184 0.00 14.24 0.37
C VAL A 184 -0.94 13.26 1.09
N LYS A 185 -2.26 13.40 0.92
CA LYS A 185 -3.25 12.48 1.48
C LYS A 185 -3.12 11.07 0.91
N PHE A 186 -2.74 10.93 -0.36
CA PHE A 186 -2.54 9.63 -1.02
C PHE A 186 -1.43 8.85 -0.31
N PHE A 187 -0.25 9.45 -0.13
CA PHE A 187 0.88 8.81 0.54
C PHE A 187 0.61 8.61 2.03
N ARG A 188 0.08 9.63 2.72
CA ARG A 188 -0.20 9.56 4.17
C ARG A 188 -1.14 8.42 4.55
N ARG A 189 -2.11 8.09 3.69
CA ARG A 189 -3.04 6.97 3.93
C ARG A 189 -2.44 5.59 3.70
N ARG A 190 -1.33 5.49 2.96
CA ARG A 190 -0.73 4.23 2.52
C ARG A 190 0.53 3.86 3.27
N ILE A 191 1.12 4.83 3.98
CA ILE A 191 2.33 4.61 4.75
C ILE A 191 2.01 4.81 6.23
N PRO A 192 2.28 3.81 7.09
CA PRO A 192 2.11 3.92 8.52
C PRO A 192 3.26 4.75 9.15
N CYS A 193 3.46 5.99 8.70
CA CYS A 193 4.44 6.90 9.26
C CYS A 193 3.85 8.30 9.53
N LYS A 194 4.32 8.93 10.61
CA LYS A 194 3.90 10.27 11.02
C LYS A 194 4.60 11.40 10.26
N CYS A 195 5.61 11.08 9.43
CA CYS A 195 6.42 12.07 8.70
C CYS A 195 5.57 12.98 7.80
N LEU A 196 4.46 12.46 7.27
CA LEU A 196 3.55 13.23 6.42
C LEU A 196 2.48 14.02 7.18
N ASP A 197 2.38 13.90 8.51
CA ASP A 197 1.35 14.61 9.28
C ASP A 197 1.54 16.13 9.22
N LYS A 198 2.79 16.62 9.34
CA LYS A 198 3.09 18.05 9.20
C LYS A 198 2.73 18.54 7.79
N LYS A 199 3.20 17.84 6.75
CA LYS A 199 2.89 18.17 5.36
C LYS A 199 1.40 18.14 5.06
N TYR A 200 0.66 17.19 5.63
CA TYR A 200 -0.78 17.14 5.47
C TYR A 200 -1.48 18.34 6.11
N LYS A 201 -1.05 18.77 7.30
CA LYS A 201 -1.60 19.98 7.96
C LYS A 201 -1.36 21.25 7.12
N GLU A 202 -0.25 21.34 6.39
CA GLU A 202 0.06 22.47 5.50
C GLU A 202 -0.92 22.56 4.31
N VAL A 203 -1.44 21.43 3.83
CA VAL A 203 -2.26 21.37 2.59
C VAL A 203 -3.73 21.02 2.82
N LYS A 204 -4.15 20.61 4.02
CA LYS A 204 -5.48 20.04 4.29
C LYS A 204 -6.67 20.93 3.88
N ASP A 205 -6.48 22.24 3.89
CA ASP A 205 -7.53 23.23 3.62
C ASP A 205 -7.46 23.77 2.18
N THR A 206 -6.54 23.27 1.34
CA THR A 206 -6.46 23.64 -0.07
C THR A 206 -7.64 23.07 -0.87
N ALA A 207 -8.08 23.81 -1.89
CA ALA A 207 -9.20 23.41 -2.74
C ALA A 207 -8.90 22.09 -3.46
N LYS A 208 -9.84 21.15 -3.37
CA LYS A 208 -9.76 19.86 -4.09
C LYS A 208 -10.23 20.09 -5.51
N LEU A 209 -9.32 19.94 -6.47
CA LEU A 209 -9.62 20.08 -7.88
C LEU A 209 -9.91 18.73 -8.54
N GLY A 210 -10.76 18.77 -9.56
CA GLY A 210 -11.01 17.74 -10.56
C GLY A 210 -10.91 18.34 -11.96
N PHE A 211 -11.08 17.50 -12.99
CA PHE A 211 -10.98 17.91 -14.38
C PHE A 211 -12.28 17.60 -15.14
N CYS A 212 -12.64 18.48 -16.06
CA CYS A 212 -13.60 18.20 -17.11
C CYS A 212 -12.84 17.57 -18.29
N TYR A 213 -13.32 16.44 -18.79
CA TYR A 213 -12.70 15.73 -19.92
C TYR A 213 -13.15 16.23 -21.28
N ASN A 214 -14.17 17.10 -21.33
CA ASN A 214 -14.49 17.81 -22.55
C ASN A 214 -13.33 18.74 -22.94
N THR A 215 -12.65 18.46 -24.05
CA THR A 215 -11.53 19.27 -24.55
C THR A 215 -11.95 20.68 -24.94
N GLU A 216 -13.23 20.86 -25.28
CA GLU A 216 -13.83 22.15 -25.65
C GLU A 216 -14.43 22.88 -24.43
N CYS A 217 -14.09 22.45 -23.21
CA CYS A 217 -14.56 23.12 -21.99
C CYS A 217 -13.98 24.54 -21.90
N THR A 218 -14.84 25.53 -21.66
CA THR A 218 -14.43 26.94 -21.53
C THR A 218 -13.76 27.25 -20.19
N ILE A 219 -13.80 26.32 -19.23
CA ILE A 219 -13.14 26.49 -17.94
C ILE A 219 -11.63 26.31 -18.14
N PRO A 220 -10.78 27.26 -17.67
CA PRO A 220 -9.33 27.19 -17.85
C PRO A 220 -8.76 25.84 -17.40
N ASN A 221 -8.02 25.18 -18.30
CA ASN A 221 -7.42 23.85 -18.09
C ASN A 221 -8.44 22.74 -17.71
N GLY A 222 -9.74 22.97 -17.96
CA GLY A 222 -10.81 22.07 -17.52
C GLY A 222 -10.94 21.94 -16.01
N GLN A 223 -10.34 22.84 -15.22
CA GLN A 223 -10.20 22.66 -13.77
C GLN A 223 -11.41 23.17 -13.00
N VAL A 224 -11.97 22.29 -12.19
CA VAL A 224 -13.17 22.60 -11.40
C VAL A 224 -13.03 22.06 -9.99
N GLU A 225 -13.74 22.67 -9.05
CA GLU A 225 -13.86 22.12 -7.71
C GLU A 225 -14.40 20.69 -7.80
N ARG A 226 -13.72 19.73 -7.17
CA ARG A 226 -14.00 18.30 -7.31
C ARG A 226 -15.45 17.97 -6.93
N GLY A 227 -16.00 18.63 -5.92
CA GLY A 227 -17.40 18.46 -5.50
C GLY A 227 -18.42 18.87 -6.55
N LYS A 228 -18.00 19.67 -7.55
CA LYS A 228 -18.84 20.13 -8.68
C LYS A 228 -18.65 19.28 -9.94
N THR A 229 -17.75 18.30 -9.92
CA THR A 229 -17.61 17.33 -11.03
C THR A 229 -18.60 16.19 -10.87
N PHE A 230 -19.01 15.62 -11.99
CA PHE A 230 -19.81 14.40 -12.02
C PHE A 230 -19.26 13.42 -13.03
N TYR A 231 -19.34 12.16 -12.68
CA TYR A 231 -18.91 11.06 -13.53
C TYR A 231 -19.96 10.77 -14.59
N CYS A 232 -19.53 10.27 -15.75
CA CYS A 232 -20.44 9.62 -16.69
C CYS A 232 -21.23 8.53 -15.95
N SER A 233 -22.57 8.61 -15.98
CA SER A 233 -23.44 7.69 -15.23
C SER A 233 -23.34 6.24 -15.72
N ARG A 234 -22.94 6.04 -16.98
CA ARG A 234 -22.81 4.72 -17.62
C ARG A 234 -21.49 4.03 -17.23
N CYS A 235 -20.35 4.58 -17.65
CA CYS A 235 -19.04 3.93 -17.47
C CYS A 235 -18.28 4.38 -16.21
N ARG A 236 -18.64 5.55 -15.64
CA ARG A 236 -17.93 6.22 -14.53
C ARG A 236 -16.43 6.46 -14.77
N SER A 237 -16.01 6.49 -16.03
CA SER A 237 -14.60 6.62 -16.43
C SER A 237 -14.18 8.02 -16.88
N GLU A 238 -15.12 8.95 -16.99
CA GLU A 238 -14.86 10.34 -17.35
C GLU A 238 -15.59 11.25 -16.37
N THR A 239 -15.04 12.44 -16.11
CA THR A 239 -15.65 13.48 -15.28
C THR A 239 -15.96 14.74 -16.08
N TYR A 240 -17.08 15.37 -15.75
CA TYR A 240 -17.55 16.59 -16.41
C TYR A 240 -17.95 17.64 -15.38
N CYS A 241 -17.80 18.91 -15.72
CA CYS A 241 -18.24 20.03 -14.90
C CYS A 241 -19.72 20.39 -15.10
N SER A 242 -20.27 20.07 -16.28
CA SER A 242 -21.66 20.36 -16.65
C SER A 242 -22.22 19.20 -17.50
N ARG A 243 -23.56 19.03 -17.52
CA ARG A 243 -24.20 18.06 -18.42
C ARG A 243 -23.97 18.44 -19.87
N ASP A 244 -23.83 19.74 -20.15
CA ASP A 244 -23.56 20.25 -21.48
C ASP A 244 -22.15 19.86 -21.95
N CYS A 245 -21.14 19.90 -21.06
CA CYS A 245 -19.82 19.38 -21.37
C CYS A 245 -19.84 17.88 -21.67
N GLN A 246 -20.61 17.09 -20.91
CA GLN A 246 -20.78 15.66 -21.21
C GLN A 246 -21.43 15.44 -22.58
N LYS A 247 -22.45 16.22 -22.93
CA LYS A 247 -23.13 16.12 -24.24
C LYS A 247 -22.21 16.52 -25.38
N ALA A 248 -21.45 17.59 -25.22
CA ALA A 248 -20.49 18.06 -26.21
C ALA A 248 -19.40 17.02 -26.48
N ASP A 249 -18.86 16.42 -25.41
CA ASP A 249 -17.85 15.36 -25.50
C ASP A 249 -18.41 14.00 -25.96
N TRP A 250 -19.74 13.84 -26.01
CA TRP A 250 -20.38 12.54 -26.25
C TRP A 250 -19.92 11.89 -27.56
N ILE A 251 -19.68 12.68 -28.61
CA ILE A 251 -19.21 12.18 -29.91
C ILE A 251 -17.88 11.42 -29.76
N ASN A 252 -16.98 11.93 -28.92
CA ASN A 252 -15.68 11.30 -28.65
C ASN A 252 -15.79 10.19 -27.59
N HIS A 253 -16.56 10.44 -26.53
CA HIS A 253 -16.67 9.53 -25.39
C HIS A 253 -17.46 8.25 -25.70
N LYS A 254 -18.49 8.32 -26.56
CA LYS A 254 -19.48 7.23 -26.75
C LYS A 254 -18.84 5.87 -27.02
N GLN A 255 -17.88 5.79 -27.94
CA GLN A 255 -17.25 4.53 -28.32
C GLN A 255 -16.50 3.88 -27.15
N TYR A 256 -15.74 4.68 -26.40
CA TYR A 256 -15.03 4.21 -25.21
C TYR A 256 -16.01 3.88 -24.08
N CYS A 257 -17.09 4.66 -23.92
CA CYS A 257 -18.14 4.42 -22.94
C CYS A 257 -18.81 3.06 -23.14
N ASP A 258 -19.24 2.77 -24.36
CA ASP A 258 -19.92 1.51 -24.70
C ASP A 258 -18.99 0.31 -24.47
N THR A 259 -17.70 0.44 -24.83
CA THR A 259 -16.68 -0.58 -24.57
C THR A 259 -16.53 -0.83 -23.06
N TYR A 260 -16.46 0.23 -22.25
CA TYR A 260 -16.29 0.09 -20.80
C TYR A 260 -17.51 -0.54 -20.14
N VAL A 261 -18.71 -0.14 -20.57
CA VAL A 261 -19.97 -0.72 -20.07
C VAL A 261 -20.03 -2.22 -20.40
N ALA A 262 -19.65 -2.62 -21.61
CA ALA A 262 -19.64 -4.03 -22.00
C ALA A 262 -18.68 -4.86 -21.13
N GLU A 263 -17.46 -4.36 -20.87
CA GLU A 263 -16.49 -5.06 -20.03
C GLU A 263 -16.92 -5.13 -18.55
N ILE A 264 -17.53 -4.07 -18.02
CA ILE A 264 -18.13 -4.07 -16.68
C ILE A 264 -19.22 -5.13 -16.58
N ALA A 265 -20.15 -5.17 -17.54
CA ALA A 265 -21.24 -6.15 -17.56
C ALA A 265 -20.71 -7.59 -17.65
N LYS A 266 -19.70 -7.84 -18.51
CA LYS A 266 -19.04 -9.16 -18.60
C LYS A 266 -18.42 -9.59 -17.27
N PHE A 267 -17.75 -8.67 -16.57
CA PHE A 267 -17.14 -8.94 -15.28
C PHE A 267 -18.18 -9.25 -14.20
N GLU A 268 -19.26 -8.45 -14.13
CA GLU A 268 -20.34 -8.66 -13.17
C GLU A 268 -21.07 -9.99 -13.40
N ALA A 269 -21.34 -10.36 -14.65
CA ALA A 269 -21.93 -11.64 -15.00
C ALA A 269 -21.05 -12.83 -14.57
N LYS A 270 -19.73 -12.76 -14.79
CA LYS A 270 -18.79 -13.79 -14.32
C LYS A 270 -18.79 -13.92 -12.79
N LYS A 271 -18.87 -12.80 -12.08
CA LYS A 271 -18.90 -12.79 -10.61
C LYS A 271 -20.16 -13.44 -10.05
N GLN A 272 -21.31 -13.22 -10.68
CA GLN A 272 -22.59 -13.84 -10.30
C GLN A 272 -22.57 -15.36 -10.50
N GLN A 273 -21.90 -15.85 -11.55
CA GLN A 273 -21.76 -17.29 -11.82
C GLN A 273 -20.83 -18.01 -10.84
N GLN A 274 -19.94 -17.29 -10.15
CA GLN A 274 -18.97 -17.85 -9.20
C GLN A 274 -19.45 -17.81 -7.75
N GLN A 275 -20.58 -17.16 -7.46
CA GLN A 275 -21.19 -17.20 -6.13
C GLN A 275 -22.06 -18.45 -6.02
N PRO A 276 -21.82 -19.34 -5.04
CA PRO A 276 -22.68 -20.51 -4.83
C PRO A 276 -24.11 -20.03 -4.56
N GLN A 277 -25.07 -20.59 -5.29
CA GLN A 277 -26.49 -20.37 -5.02
C GLN A 277 -26.77 -20.90 -3.61
N SER A 278 -27.06 -19.97 -2.70
CA SER A 278 -27.52 -20.24 -1.34
C SER A 278 -28.98 -20.65 -1.34
#